data_AF-A0ABC8UPS2-F1
#
_entry.id   AF-A0ABC8UPS2-F1
#
_cell.length_a   1.000
_cell.length_b   1.000
_cell.length_c   1.000
_cell.angle_alpha   90.00
_cell.angle_beta   90.00
_cell.angle_gamma   90.00
#
_symmetry.space_group_name_H-M   'P 1'
#
loop_
_entity.id
_entity.type
_entity.pdbx_description
1 polymer ?
#
loop_
_entity_poly.entity_id
_entity_poly.type
_entity_poly.pdbx_seq_one_letter_code
_entity_poly.pdbx_strand_id
1 'polypeptide(L)'
;MASYHQCMLFYTDRLNLKRASEYNYLSHSDCLVINDVDDARKFQMLMEALNTVRICKEDQEHAFEMLAAVLWLGNISFQVVDNENHVQVVADEGKIYLLGLVGCYIFDDFPATNVLSKDIYR
;
A
#
# COMPACT_ATOMS: atom_id res chain seq x y z
N MET A 1 -23.15 -15.40 3.70
CA MET A 1 -22.39 -15.27 2.44
C MET A 1 -22.54 -13.89 1.78
N ALA A 2 -23.75 -13.38 1.51
CA ALA A 2 -23.93 -12.07 0.84
C ALA A 2 -23.30 -10.86 1.57
N SER A 3 -23.34 -10.85 2.92
CA SER A 3 -22.76 -9.75 3.72
C SER A 3 -21.24 -9.63 3.58
N TYR A 4 -20.52 -10.75 3.45
CA TYR A 4 -19.06 -10.73 3.33
C TYR A 4 -18.57 -10.45 1.92
N HIS A 5 -19.32 -10.86 0.89
CA HIS A 5 -19.04 -10.45 -0.48
C HIS A 5 -19.13 -8.92 -0.61
N GLN A 6 -20.16 -8.32 0.00
CA GLN A 6 -20.29 -6.86 0.08
C GLN A 6 -19.13 -6.21 0.84
N CYS A 7 -18.68 -6.82 1.96
CA CYS A 7 -17.55 -6.32 2.73
C CYS A 7 -16.23 -6.38 1.94
N MET A 8 -16.02 -7.45 1.17
CA MET A 8 -14.85 -7.60 0.32
C MET A 8 -14.83 -6.55 -0.79
N LEU A 9 -15.96 -6.36 -1.49
CA LEU A 9 -16.12 -5.32 -2.51
C LEU A 9 -15.91 -3.91 -1.92
N PHE A 10 -16.43 -3.67 -0.72
CA PHE A 10 -16.23 -2.40 -0.02
C PHE A 10 -14.74 -2.10 0.22
N TYR A 11 -13.96 -3.08 0.68
CA TYR A 11 -12.53 -2.89 0.89
C TYR A 11 -11.76 -2.73 -0.41
N THR A 12 -12.07 -3.52 -1.45
CA THR A 12 -11.38 -3.41 -2.74
C THR A 12 -11.60 -2.03 -3.37
N ASP A 13 -12.83 -1.53 -3.34
CA ASP A 13 -13.17 -0.24 -3.97
C ASP A 13 -12.59 0.93 -3.15
N ARG A 14 -12.76 0.91 -1.81
CA ARG A 14 -12.28 2.02 -0.96
C ARG A 14 -10.76 2.12 -0.93
N LEU A 15 -10.04 1.00 -0.93
CA LEU A 15 -8.58 0.96 -0.82
C LEU A 15 -7.89 0.92 -2.19
N ASN A 16 -8.66 0.98 -3.28
CA ASN A 16 -8.21 0.88 -4.67
C ASN A 16 -7.41 -0.41 -4.93
N LEU A 17 -7.78 -1.54 -4.32
CA LEU A 17 -6.99 -2.75 -4.44
C LEU A 17 -7.06 -3.35 -5.86
N LYS A 18 -5.90 -3.79 -6.36
CA LYS A 18 -5.74 -4.51 -7.62
C LYS A 18 -5.69 -6.02 -7.40
N ARG A 19 -5.61 -6.80 -8.48
CA ARG A 19 -5.35 -8.24 -8.36
C ARG A 19 -3.98 -8.47 -7.72
N ALA A 20 -3.83 -9.56 -6.96
CA ALA A 20 -2.57 -9.88 -6.30
C ALA A 20 -1.36 -9.89 -7.28
N SER A 21 -1.55 -10.34 -8.51
CA SER A 21 -0.53 -10.35 -9.57
C SER A 21 -0.03 -8.97 -9.99
N GLU A 22 -0.76 -7.92 -9.69
CA GLU A 22 -0.42 -6.53 -10.05
C GLU A 22 0.40 -5.83 -8.97
N TYR A 23 0.61 -6.47 -7.82
CA TYR A 23 1.45 -5.95 -6.75
C TYR A 23 2.84 -6.56 -6.80
N ASN A 24 3.87 -5.73 -6.89
CA ASN A 24 5.25 -6.19 -6.95
C ASN A 24 5.60 -7.06 -5.73
N TYR A 25 5.19 -6.69 -4.52
CA TYR A 25 5.46 -7.52 -3.33
C TYR A 25 4.85 -8.92 -3.36
N LEU A 26 3.85 -9.17 -4.20
CA LEU A 26 3.18 -10.47 -4.31
C LEU A 26 3.57 -11.23 -5.59
N SER A 27 3.90 -10.52 -6.67
CA SER A 27 4.10 -11.09 -8.00
C SER A 27 5.50 -11.66 -8.25
N HIS A 28 6.44 -11.54 -7.31
CA HIS A 28 7.80 -12.10 -7.47
C HIS A 28 7.85 -13.63 -7.42
N SER A 29 6.80 -14.27 -6.92
CA SER A 29 6.68 -15.72 -6.94
C SER A 29 5.65 -16.15 -7.99
N ASP A 30 5.92 -17.25 -8.69
CA ASP A 30 4.97 -17.85 -9.65
C ASP A 30 3.77 -18.54 -8.95
N CYS A 31 3.58 -18.32 -7.64
CA CYS A 31 2.59 -19.01 -6.81
C CYS A 31 1.74 -18.02 -6.02
N LEU A 32 0.65 -17.56 -6.65
CA LEU A 32 -0.37 -16.72 -6.01
C LEU A 32 -1.56 -17.52 -5.47
N VAL A 33 -1.62 -18.82 -5.78
CA VAL A 33 -2.71 -19.72 -5.39
C VAL A 33 -2.11 -20.94 -4.73
N ILE A 34 -2.58 -21.23 -3.52
CA ILE A 34 -2.20 -22.44 -2.80
C ILE A 34 -3.34 -23.44 -2.95
N ASN A 35 -3.01 -24.67 -3.33
CA ASN A 35 -4.02 -25.74 -3.44
C ASN A 35 -4.77 -25.92 -2.13
N ASP A 36 -6.09 -26.13 -2.24
CA ASP A 36 -7.01 -26.33 -1.11
C ASP A 36 -7.13 -25.14 -0.13
N VAL A 37 -6.64 -23.97 -0.51
CA VAL A 37 -6.81 -22.72 0.25
C VAL A 37 -7.81 -21.81 -0.45
N ASP A 38 -8.87 -21.45 0.28
CA ASP A 38 -9.85 -20.44 -0.12
C ASP A 38 -9.60 -19.16 0.68
N ASP A 39 -8.92 -18.20 0.06
CA ASP A 39 -8.57 -16.91 0.69
C ASP A 39 -9.81 -16.08 1.01
N ALA A 40 -10.88 -16.19 0.22
CA ALA A 40 -12.14 -15.49 0.50
C ALA A 40 -12.79 -16.03 1.78
N ARG A 41 -12.79 -17.35 1.97
CA ARG A 41 -13.25 -17.97 3.21
C ARG A 41 -12.34 -17.63 4.39
N LYS A 42 -11.02 -17.63 4.20
CA LYS A 42 -10.07 -17.24 5.27
C LYS A 42 -10.26 -15.78 5.69
N PHE A 43 -10.53 -14.89 4.76
CA PHE A 43 -10.83 -13.49 5.06
C PHE A 43 -12.12 -13.37 5.90
N GLN A 44 -13.16 -14.14 5.58
CA GLN A 44 -14.38 -14.18 6.39
C GLN A 44 -14.11 -14.62 7.82
N MET A 45 -13.35 -15.71 7.99
CA MET A 45 -12.95 -16.20 9.31
C MET A 45 -12.12 -15.18 10.09
N LEU A 46 -11.25 -14.43 9.40
CA LEU A 46 -10.49 -13.33 10.00
C LEU A 46 -11.42 -12.22 10.51
N MET A 47 -12.38 -11.76 9.70
CA MET A 47 -13.34 -10.73 10.12
C MET A 47 -14.18 -11.18 11.32
N GLU A 48 -14.60 -12.46 11.35
CA GLU A 48 -15.31 -13.05 12.50
C GLU A 48 -14.42 -13.09 13.74
N ALA A 49 -13.14 -13.43 13.60
CA ALA A 49 -12.19 -13.46 14.70
C ALA A 49 -11.95 -12.06 15.28
N LEU A 50 -11.74 -11.04 14.43
CA LEU A 50 -11.57 -9.64 14.83
C LEU A 50 -12.79 -9.12 15.62
N ASN A 51 -14.00 -9.45 15.16
CA ASN A 51 -15.24 -9.13 15.86
C ASN A 51 -15.36 -9.88 17.19
N THR A 52 -14.96 -11.15 17.24
CA THR A 52 -14.98 -11.97 18.46
C THR A 52 -14.07 -11.40 19.55
N VAL A 53 -12.87 -10.93 19.16
CA VAL A 53 -11.93 -10.28 20.09
C VAL A 53 -12.27 -8.80 20.34
N ARG A 54 -13.38 -8.30 19.78
CA ARG A 54 -13.91 -6.94 19.97
C ARG A 54 -12.98 -5.82 19.52
N ILE A 55 -12.22 -6.03 18.45
CA ILE A 55 -11.55 -4.93 17.75
C ILE A 55 -12.64 -4.11 17.06
N CYS A 56 -12.69 -2.80 17.31
CA CYS A 56 -13.73 -1.95 16.71
C CYS A 56 -13.55 -1.85 15.20
N LYS A 57 -14.62 -1.43 14.51
CA LYS A 57 -14.63 -1.39 13.05
C LYS A 57 -13.59 -0.41 12.51
N GLU A 58 -13.40 0.70 13.21
CA GLU A 58 -12.41 1.74 12.89
C GLU A 58 -10.99 1.18 12.91
N ASP A 59 -10.62 0.44 13.96
CA ASP A 59 -9.29 -0.17 14.07
C ASP A 59 -9.08 -1.28 13.03
N GLN A 60 -10.12 -2.05 12.70
CA GLN A 60 -10.05 -3.03 11.60
C GLN A 60 -9.81 -2.31 10.28
N GLU A 61 -10.53 -1.24 10.00
CA GLU A 61 -10.38 -0.44 8.78
C GLU A 61 -8.96 0.15 8.68
N HIS A 62 -8.43 0.73 9.76
CA HIS A 62 -7.07 1.25 9.79
C HIS A 62 -6.00 0.17 9.56
N ALA A 63 -6.19 -1.04 10.09
CA ALA A 63 -5.29 -2.15 9.82
C ALA A 63 -5.27 -2.52 8.32
N PHE A 64 -6.44 -2.54 7.67
CA PHE A 64 -6.53 -2.79 6.23
C PHE A 64 -6.00 -1.63 5.37
N GLU A 65 -6.21 -0.38 5.79
CA GLU A 65 -5.60 0.80 5.16
C GLU A 65 -4.06 0.72 5.21
N MET A 66 -3.49 0.35 6.36
CA MET A 66 -2.06 0.13 6.50
C MET A 66 -1.54 -0.98 5.59
N LEU A 67 -2.24 -2.12 5.51
CA LEU A 67 -1.84 -3.21 4.62
C LEU A 67 -1.92 -2.80 3.14
N ALA A 68 -2.96 -2.08 2.74
CA ALA A 68 -3.08 -1.54 1.38
C ALA A 68 -1.96 -0.54 1.07
N ALA A 69 -1.60 0.34 2.01
CA ALA A 69 -0.47 1.25 1.86
C ALA A 69 0.84 0.50 1.64
N VAL A 70 1.10 -0.60 2.37
CA VAL A 70 2.29 -1.44 2.15
C VAL A 70 2.29 -2.06 0.75
N LEU A 71 1.15 -2.54 0.26
CA LEU A 71 1.05 -3.08 -1.11
C LEU A 71 1.35 -2.00 -2.16
N TRP A 72 0.76 -0.81 -2.01
CA TRP A 72 0.98 0.31 -2.91
C TRP A 72 2.41 0.84 -2.88
N LEU A 73 3.07 0.82 -1.73
CA LEU A 73 4.49 1.18 -1.59
C LEU A 73 5.38 0.30 -2.48
N GLY A 74 5.08 -0.99 -2.60
CA GLY A 74 5.83 -1.90 -3.48
C GLY A 74 5.68 -1.57 -4.96
N ASN A 75 4.64 -0.82 -5.33
CA ASN A 75 4.33 -0.44 -6.70
C ASN A 75 4.83 0.96 -7.08
N ILE A 76 5.57 1.64 -6.19
CA ILE A 76 6.17 2.93 -6.49
C ILE A 76 7.38 2.74 -7.41
N SER A 77 7.39 3.49 -8.50
CA SER A 77 8.51 3.53 -9.44
C SER A 77 9.47 4.68 -9.14
N PHE A 78 10.75 4.41 -9.32
CA PHE A 78 11.83 5.38 -9.14
C PHE A 78 12.56 5.60 -10.46
N GLN A 79 12.88 6.85 -10.78
CA GLN A 79 13.69 7.21 -11.93
C GLN A 79 15.00 7.86 -11.47
N VAL A 80 16.11 7.45 -12.08
CA VAL A 80 17.42 8.07 -11.87
C VAL A 80 17.45 9.43 -12.56
N VAL A 81 17.81 10.48 -11.82
CA VAL A 81 17.78 11.88 -12.30
C VAL A 81 19.16 12.36 -12.75
N ASP A 82 20.24 11.76 -12.25
CA ASP A 82 21.61 12.11 -12.61
C ASP A 82 22.58 10.92 -12.50
N ASN A 83 23.84 11.17 -12.84
CA ASN A 83 24.92 10.17 -12.79
C ASN A 83 25.46 9.96 -11.36
N GLU A 84 24.87 10.60 -10.35
CA GLU A 84 25.27 10.52 -8.93
C GLU A 84 24.35 9.60 -8.13
N ASN A 85 23.58 8.75 -8.81
CA ASN A 85 22.66 7.77 -8.21
C ASN A 85 21.47 8.41 -7.46
N HIS A 86 21.15 9.67 -7.73
CA HIS A 86 19.93 10.28 -7.19
C HIS A 86 18.70 9.74 -7.92
N VAL A 87 17.67 9.38 -7.14
CA VAL A 87 16.39 8.87 -7.65
C VAL A 87 15.24 9.75 -7.21
N GLN A 88 14.30 9.96 -8.12
CA GLN A 88 13.04 10.65 -7.85
C GLN A 88 11.88 9.67 -8.01
N VAL A 89 10.88 9.84 -7.15
CA VAL A 89 9.62 9.10 -7.25
C VAL A 89 8.87 9.56 -8.49
N VAL A 90 8.53 8.63 -9.36
CA VAL A 90 7.67 8.90 -10.52
C VAL A 90 6.25 9.18 -10.01
N ALA A 91 5.57 10.16 -10.58
CA ALA A 91 4.17 10.44 -10.27
C ALA A 91 3.25 9.38 -10.90
N ASP A 92 3.31 8.15 -10.38
CA ASP A 92 2.52 7.01 -10.80
C ASP A 92 1.31 6.77 -9.88
N GLU A 93 0.45 5.83 -10.28
CA GLU A 93 -0.71 5.41 -9.49
C GLU A 93 -0.31 4.99 -8.07
N GLY A 94 0.84 4.31 -7.91
CA GLY A 94 1.35 3.88 -6.61
C GLY A 94 1.60 5.06 -5.68
N LYS A 95 2.23 6.13 -6.17
CA LYS A 95 2.43 7.39 -5.43
C LYS A 95 1.09 7.99 -5.00
N ILE A 96 0.13 8.12 -5.92
CA ILE A 96 -1.17 8.75 -5.68
C ILE A 96 -1.95 8.00 -4.59
N TYR A 97 -2.09 6.68 -4.74
CA TYR A 97 -2.88 5.88 -3.80
C TYR A 97 -2.20 5.74 -2.44
N LEU A 98 -0.87 5.62 -2.38
CA LEU A 98 -0.14 5.58 -1.11
C LEU A 98 -0.39 6.87 -0.31
N LEU A 99 -0.26 8.04 -0.94
CA LEU A 99 -0.43 9.32 -0.26
C LEU A 99 -1.86 9.50 0.26
N GLY A 100 -2.85 9.09 -0.53
CA GLY A 100 -4.25 9.10 -0.12
C GLY A 100 -4.54 8.23 1.10
N LEU A 101 -3.90 7.05 1.19
CA LEU A 101 -4.09 6.11 2.30
C LEU A 101 -3.34 6.50 3.57
N VAL A 102 -2.12 7.01 3.45
CA VAL A 102 -1.29 7.39 4.60
C VAL A 102 -1.70 8.78 5.15
N GLY A 103 -2.49 9.54 4.40
CA GLY A 103 -2.90 10.90 4.80
C GLY A 103 -1.74 11.89 4.81
N CYS A 104 -0.63 11.56 4.13
CA CYS A 104 0.51 12.45 3.95
C CYS A 104 0.25 13.37 2.76
N TYR A 105 0.24 14.68 3.01
CA TYR A 105 0.37 15.67 1.94
C TYR A 105 1.79 15.65 1.41
N ILE A 106 1.96 15.69 0.08
CA ILE A 106 3.29 15.83 -0.49
C ILE A 106 3.81 17.20 -0.11
N PHE A 107 4.93 17.26 0.60
CA PHE A 107 5.80 18.43 0.55
C PHE A 107 6.54 18.41 -0.80
N ASP A 108 5.81 18.61 -1.89
CA ASP A 108 6.41 18.90 -3.19
C ASP A 108 6.74 20.39 -3.20
N ASP A 109 7.87 20.74 -2.56
CA ASP A 109 8.80 21.82 -2.90
C ASP A 109 9.73 22.09 -1.71
N PHE A 110 10.74 21.25 -1.53
CA PHE A 110 12.05 21.87 -1.32
C PHE A 110 12.65 21.98 -2.72
N PRO A 111 12.82 23.19 -3.27
CA PRO A 111 13.63 23.32 -4.46
C PRO A 111 14.97 22.67 -4.16
N ALA A 112 15.43 21.79 -5.04
CA ALA A 112 16.81 21.33 -5.07
C ALA A 112 17.71 22.53 -5.42
N THR A 113 17.82 23.47 -4.48
CA THR A 113 18.74 24.59 -4.51
C THR A 113 19.41 24.65 -3.16
N ASN A 114 20.60 24.03 -3.09
CA ASN A 114 21.71 24.42 -2.23
C ASN A 114 21.42 24.62 -0.74
N VAL A 115 21.16 23.54 -0.01
CA VAL A 115 21.51 23.44 1.42
C VAL A 115 21.75 21.95 1.68
N LEU A 116 22.96 21.41 1.53
CA LEU A 116 23.78 20.93 2.64
C LEU A 116 25.10 20.35 2.07
N SER A 117 26.07 21.17 1.66
CA SER A 117 27.49 20.72 1.55
C SER A 117 28.52 21.85 1.47
N LYS A 118 28.32 22.96 2.19
CA LYS A 118 29.42 23.91 2.46
C LYS A 118 29.62 24.32 3.92
N ASP A 119 28.72 23.94 4.83
CA ASP A 119 28.84 24.34 6.25
C ASP A 119 29.27 23.20 7.19
N ILE A 120 29.75 22.06 6.69
CA ILE A 120 30.27 20.95 7.52
C ILE A 120 31.80 20.77 7.40
N TYR A 121 32.48 21.58 6.57
CA TYR A 121 33.94 21.64 6.54
C TYR A 121 34.43 23.04 6.93
N ARG A 122 34.28 23.40 8.22
CA ARG A 122 35.11 24.43 8.84
C ARG A 122 35.33 24.13 10.32
#